data_AF-Q2Y912-F1
#
_entry.id   AF-Q2Y912-F1
#
_cell.length_a   1.000
_cell.length_b   1.000
_cell.length_c   1.000
_cell.angle_alpha   90.00
_cell.angle_beta   90.00
_cell.angle_gamma   90.00
#
_symmetry.space_group_name_H-M   'P 1'
#
loop_
_entity.id
_entity.type
_entity.pdbx_description
1 polymer ?
#
loop_
_entity_poly.entity_id
_entity_poly.type
_entity_poly.pdbx_seq_one_letter_code
_entity_poly.pdbx_strand_id
1 'polypeptide(L)'
;MTQLFNFPLDVDFAGTYLQANGVEGPGNKMLDGMRDRIEIVDRAARLTLYGPDTETNFGHRTEVSFPAFPNSGECWSSLDFMIDPSWTTNNFSGLGSWYPTPDPGEELTVKHVNIGLRIVDQETLFVAVPATTLPAVTSTGRIVAARKVEKGKWHNVTIRANLQTNATGWREVYLDRMKIFGEYNVPTAYEDATGPYFKVGPRTLTQDYDMVRMWVRNARQWTGNESFPAVMGEVPVSPLKMLQK
;
A
#
# COMPACT_ATOMS: atom_id res chain seq x y z
N MET A 1 0.34 -6.10 -22.19
CA MET A 1 1.47 -6.33 -21.27
C MET A 1 2.19 -5.02 -21.19
N THR A 2 2.10 -4.32 -20.07
CA THR A 2 2.59 -2.94 -19.98
C THR A 2 2.88 -2.57 -18.52
N GLN A 3 4.12 -2.19 -18.24
CA GLN A 3 4.40 -1.37 -17.05
C GLN A 3 3.68 -0.05 -17.25
N LEU A 4 2.68 0.22 -16.41
CA LEU A 4 1.91 1.45 -16.50
C LEU A 4 2.72 2.62 -15.98
N PHE A 5 3.37 2.42 -14.83
CA PHE A 5 4.04 3.50 -14.12
C PHE A 5 5.31 3.03 -13.41
N ASN A 6 6.29 3.93 -13.35
CA ASN A 6 7.53 3.78 -12.61
C ASN A 6 7.76 5.07 -11.83
N PHE A 7 7.80 4.95 -10.51
CA PHE A 7 8.03 6.03 -9.56
C PHE A 7 9.25 5.64 -8.72
N PRO A 8 10.47 5.96 -9.17
CA PRO A 8 11.68 5.64 -8.41
C PRO A 8 11.69 6.28 -7.01
N LEU A 9 11.08 7.46 -6.87
CA LEU A 9 11.04 8.27 -5.65
C LEU A 9 12.45 8.63 -5.15
N ASP A 10 13.34 8.94 -6.10
CA ASP A 10 14.76 9.19 -5.87
C ASP A 10 15.21 10.63 -6.17
N VAL A 11 14.45 11.36 -7.00
CA VAL A 11 14.75 12.75 -7.41
C VAL A 11 13.57 13.68 -7.14
N ASP A 12 12.36 13.30 -7.55
CA ASP A 12 11.14 14.09 -7.35
C ASP A 12 9.88 13.21 -7.15
N PHE A 13 8.74 13.86 -6.95
CA PHE A 13 7.42 13.24 -6.81
C PHE A 13 6.56 13.32 -8.09
N ALA A 14 7.15 13.52 -9.27
CA ALA A 14 6.39 13.67 -10.51
C ALA A 14 5.44 12.47 -10.76
N GLY A 15 4.24 12.77 -11.24
CA GLY A 15 3.20 11.78 -11.53
C GLY A 15 2.52 11.13 -10.32
N THR A 16 2.84 11.55 -9.08
CA THR A 16 2.17 11.08 -7.85
C THR A 16 1.17 12.10 -7.32
N TYR A 17 0.42 11.74 -6.26
CA TYR A 17 -0.37 12.67 -5.46
C TYR A 17 0.04 12.58 -3.99
N LEU A 18 0.37 13.71 -3.39
CA LEU A 18 0.93 13.80 -2.04
C LEU A 18 -0.16 14.23 -1.07
N GLN A 19 -0.16 13.65 0.13
CA GLN A 19 -1.05 14.02 1.23
C GLN A 19 -0.28 13.99 2.54
N ALA A 20 -0.18 15.13 3.22
CA ALA A 20 0.24 15.22 4.61
C ALA A 20 -0.84 15.96 5.39
N ASN A 21 -0.88 15.83 6.71
CA ASN A 21 -1.92 16.47 7.52
C ASN A 21 -2.08 17.96 7.18
N GLY A 22 -3.27 18.32 6.68
CA GLY A 22 -3.66 19.69 6.31
C GLY A 22 -3.22 20.15 4.93
N VAL A 23 -2.41 19.38 4.19
CA VAL A 23 -1.88 19.75 2.87
C VAL A 23 -1.93 18.57 1.91
N GLU A 24 -2.55 18.76 0.75
CA GLU A 24 -2.57 17.77 -0.31
C GLU A 24 -2.44 18.40 -1.70
N GLY A 25 -1.93 17.63 -2.64
CA GLY A 25 -1.84 18.07 -4.02
C GLY A 25 -1.03 17.14 -4.93
N PRO A 26 -1.10 17.39 -6.25
CA PRO A 26 -0.36 16.58 -7.22
C PRO A 26 1.15 16.82 -7.06
N GLY A 27 1.94 15.74 -7.07
CA GLY A 27 3.40 15.78 -6.98
C GLY A 27 4.04 16.56 -8.14
N ASN A 28 3.38 16.64 -9.29
CA ASN A 28 3.80 17.52 -10.40
C ASN A 28 3.83 19.03 -10.03
N LYS A 29 3.13 19.43 -8.98
CA LYS A 29 3.14 20.80 -8.43
C LYS A 29 3.95 20.91 -7.12
N MET A 30 4.45 19.78 -6.62
CA MET A 30 5.15 19.62 -5.34
C MET A 30 6.35 18.69 -5.55
N LEU A 31 7.21 18.99 -6.53
CA LEU A 31 8.31 18.11 -6.92
C LEU A 31 9.29 17.87 -5.77
N ASP A 32 9.54 18.90 -4.95
CA ASP A 32 10.37 18.84 -3.75
C ASP A 32 9.65 18.17 -2.55
N GLY A 33 8.39 17.79 -2.72
CA GLY A 33 7.56 17.17 -1.68
C GLY A 33 6.82 18.16 -0.78
N MET A 34 6.48 17.70 0.42
CA MET A 34 5.87 18.50 1.48
C MET A 34 6.87 18.61 2.62
N ARG A 35 7.40 19.83 2.80
CA ARG A 35 8.47 20.13 3.75
C ARG A 35 8.24 19.46 5.10
N ASP A 36 9.28 18.81 5.60
CA ASP A 36 9.33 18.10 6.88
C ASP A 36 8.33 16.92 7.03
N ARG A 37 7.62 16.50 5.98
CA ARG A 37 6.61 15.43 6.06
C ARG A 37 6.78 14.37 4.97
N ILE A 38 6.97 14.81 3.73
CA ILE A 38 7.20 13.94 2.57
C ILE A 38 8.36 14.54 1.81
N GLU A 39 9.53 13.91 1.87
CA GLU A 39 10.78 14.47 1.34
C GLU A 39 11.59 13.37 0.66
N ILE A 40 12.42 13.73 -0.32
CA ILE A 40 13.40 12.81 -0.88
C ILE A 40 14.73 13.02 -0.18
N VAL A 41 15.24 11.96 0.43
CA VAL A 41 16.51 11.94 1.15
C VAL A 41 17.26 10.67 0.73
N ASP A 42 18.51 10.82 0.30
CA ASP A 42 19.36 9.70 -0.13
C ASP A 42 18.70 8.74 -1.14
N ARG A 43 18.00 9.29 -2.14
CA ARG A 43 17.29 8.57 -3.19
C ARG A 43 16.12 7.69 -2.69
N ALA A 44 15.51 8.06 -1.59
CA ALA A 44 14.27 7.46 -1.10
C ALA A 44 13.31 8.54 -0.59
N ALA A 45 12.02 8.32 -0.78
CA ALA A 45 11.00 9.14 -0.15
C ALA A 45 10.89 8.78 1.33
N ARG A 46 11.13 9.76 2.19
CA ARG A 46 10.90 9.74 3.62
C ARG A 46 9.51 10.30 3.91
N LEU A 47 8.65 9.48 4.51
CA LEU A 47 7.31 9.89 4.95
C LEU A 47 7.26 9.89 6.47
N THR A 48 7.01 11.04 7.07
CA THR A 48 7.08 11.24 8.53
C THR A 48 5.82 11.87 9.07
N LEU A 49 5.19 11.19 10.01
CA LEU A 49 4.18 11.73 10.91
C LEU A 49 4.80 12.08 12.26
N TYR A 50 4.37 13.20 12.82
CA TYR A 50 4.78 13.62 14.16
C TYR A 50 3.61 13.61 15.14
N GLY A 51 3.93 13.35 16.40
CA GLY A 51 2.98 13.32 17.51
C GLY A 51 2.13 14.58 17.64
N PRO A 52 2.60 15.80 17.32
CA PRO A 52 1.75 17.00 17.35
C PRO A 52 0.90 17.25 16.10
N ASP A 53 1.01 16.44 15.04
CA ASP A 53 0.29 16.71 13.79
C ASP A 53 -1.22 16.61 13.98
N THR A 54 -1.96 17.64 13.56
CA THR A 54 -3.43 17.65 13.65
C THR A 54 -4.04 16.57 12.75
N GLU A 55 -5.10 15.91 13.23
CA GLU A 55 -5.85 14.94 12.45
C GLU A 55 -6.50 15.61 11.21
N THR A 56 -6.48 14.92 10.06
CA THR A 56 -7.22 15.36 8.88
C THR A 56 -7.97 14.22 8.22
N ASN A 57 -9.28 14.39 8.04
CA ASN A 57 -10.17 13.41 7.38
C ASN A 57 -9.96 11.98 7.92
N PHE A 58 -10.38 11.76 9.16
CA PHE A 58 -10.38 10.47 9.86
C PHE A 58 -8.98 9.84 9.97
N GLY A 59 -8.03 10.56 10.55
CA GLY A 59 -6.69 10.06 10.89
C GLY A 59 -5.55 11.04 10.66
N HIS A 60 -4.36 10.63 11.09
CA HIS A 60 -3.10 11.31 10.85
C HIS A 60 -2.38 10.58 9.71
N ARG A 61 -1.98 11.29 8.65
CA ARG A 61 -1.37 10.68 7.46
C ARG A 61 -0.20 11.47 6.86
N THR A 62 0.76 10.73 6.33
CA THR A 62 1.67 11.19 5.29
C THR A 62 1.74 10.10 4.22
N GLU A 63 1.08 10.31 3.09
CA GLU A 63 0.88 9.29 2.07
C GLU A 63 1.23 9.83 0.68
N VAL A 64 1.80 8.94 -0.14
CA VAL A 64 1.99 9.13 -1.58
C VAL A 64 1.00 8.18 -2.28
N SER A 65 0.18 8.74 -3.15
CA SER A 65 -0.76 7.99 -3.99
C SER A 65 -0.24 7.91 -5.42
N PHE A 66 -0.41 6.74 -6.04
CA PHE A 66 -0.08 6.47 -7.43
C PHE A 66 -1.36 6.41 -8.27
N PRO A 67 -1.28 6.50 -9.60
CA PRO A 67 -2.45 6.40 -10.46
C PRO A 67 -3.23 5.09 -10.29
N ALA A 68 -4.51 5.15 -10.65
CA ALA A 68 -5.42 4.03 -10.57
C ALA A 68 -5.17 2.96 -11.65
N PHE A 69 -5.51 1.73 -11.31
CA PHE A 69 -5.60 0.63 -12.26
C PHE A 69 -6.92 0.66 -13.04
N PRO A 70 -7.01 -0.04 -14.18
CA PRO A 70 -8.29 -0.47 -14.72
C PRO A 70 -9.07 -1.30 -13.67
N ASN A 71 -10.41 -1.20 -13.63
CA ASN A 71 -11.20 -2.00 -12.67
C ASN A 71 -11.42 -3.47 -13.10
N SER A 72 -10.53 -4.01 -13.93
CA SER A 72 -10.59 -5.40 -14.34
C SER A 72 -9.23 -5.93 -14.78
N GLY A 73 -9.05 -7.24 -14.65
CA GLY A 73 -7.87 -7.93 -15.13
C GLY A 73 -6.71 -7.90 -14.16
N GLU A 74 -5.59 -8.46 -14.60
CA GLU A 74 -4.40 -8.62 -13.79
C GLU A 74 -3.66 -7.28 -13.58
N CYS A 75 -3.38 -6.96 -12.32
CA CYS A 75 -2.70 -5.75 -11.88
C CYS A 75 -1.62 -6.09 -10.84
N TRP A 76 -0.55 -5.28 -10.83
CA TRP A 76 0.58 -5.44 -9.93
C TRP A 76 1.00 -4.11 -9.33
N SER A 77 1.39 -4.11 -8.05
CA SER A 77 2.14 -3.02 -7.42
C SER A 77 3.34 -3.61 -6.69
N SER A 78 4.51 -3.02 -6.86
CA SER A 78 5.71 -3.37 -6.09
C SER A 78 6.38 -2.12 -5.56
N LEU A 79 6.93 -2.17 -4.35
CA LEU A 79 7.75 -1.10 -3.79
C LEU A 79 8.75 -1.66 -2.78
N ASP A 80 9.85 -0.93 -2.58
CA ASP A 80 10.76 -1.17 -1.47
C ASP A 80 10.40 -0.23 -0.32
N PHE A 81 10.31 -0.77 0.90
CA PHE A 81 10.05 0.01 2.11
C PHE A 81 11.05 -0.31 3.21
N MET A 82 11.21 0.62 4.13
CA MET A 82 11.93 0.43 5.38
C MET A 82 11.18 1.16 6.50
N ILE A 83 10.92 0.45 7.60
CA ILE A 83 10.39 1.06 8.82
C ILE A 83 11.58 1.73 9.53
N ASP A 84 11.46 3.01 9.86
CA ASP A 84 12.53 3.71 10.57
C ASP A 84 12.72 3.11 11.97
N PRO A 85 13.97 2.87 12.43
CA PRO A 85 14.24 2.40 13.80
C PRO A 85 13.57 3.22 14.90
N SER A 86 13.35 4.51 14.65
CA SER A 86 12.70 5.45 15.57
C SER A 86 11.16 5.50 15.47
N TRP A 87 10.54 4.54 14.77
CA TRP A 87 9.08 4.36 14.77
C TRP A 87 8.57 3.94 16.14
N THR A 88 7.67 4.74 16.73
CA THR A 88 7.26 4.56 18.14
C THR A 88 5.84 4.03 18.36
N THR A 89 4.92 4.09 17.40
CA THR A 89 3.54 3.57 17.63
C THR A 89 3.53 2.04 17.67
N ASN A 90 2.84 1.48 18.65
CA ASN A 90 2.50 0.05 18.69
C ASN A 90 1.13 -0.24 18.05
N ASN A 91 0.31 0.80 17.84
CA ASN A 91 -0.98 0.67 17.21
C ASN A 91 -0.87 0.41 15.70
N PHE A 92 -2.02 0.15 15.07
CA PHE A 92 -2.11 0.00 13.62
C PHE A 92 -1.74 1.30 12.92
N SER A 93 -0.74 1.22 12.05
CA SER A 93 -0.49 2.27 11.06
C SER A 93 -0.47 1.71 9.65
N GLY A 94 -0.92 2.50 8.69
CA GLY A 94 -0.77 2.22 7.27
C GLY A 94 0.69 1.98 6.90
N LEU A 95 0.94 0.97 6.06
CA LEU A 95 2.12 0.93 5.21
C LEU A 95 1.72 1.31 3.78
N GLY A 96 0.61 0.75 3.32
CA GLY A 96 0.02 1.08 2.02
C GLY A 96 -1.25 0.28 1.76
N SER A 97 -2.04 0.68 0.79
CA SER A 97 -3.29 -0.01 0.44
C SER A 97 -3.71 0.25 -1.00
N TRP A 98 -4.40 -0.72 -1.61
CA TRP A 98 -5.20 -0.50 -2.82
C TRP A 98 -6.55 0.09 -2.43
N TYR A 99 -6.67 1.41 -2.49
CA TYR A 99 -7.90 2.14 -2.21
C TYR A 99 -8.85 2.07 -3.40
N PRO A 100 -10.16 1.81 -3.20
CA PRO A 100 -11.14 1.93 -4.27
C PRO A 100 -11.24 3.38 -4.75
N THR A 101 -11.63 3.55 -6.00
CA THR A 101 -11.93 4.86 -6.58
C THR A 101 -13.44 5.03 -6.55
N PRO A 102 -14.01 5.83 -5.63
CA PRO A 102 -15.46 5.98 -5.55
C PRO A 102 -16.01 6.54 -6.86
N ASP A 103 -17.17 6.03 -7.27
CA ASP A 103 -17.88 6.57 -8.41
C ASP A 103 -18.49 7.94 -8.07
N PRO A 104 -18.79 8.80 -9.07
CA PRO A 104 -19.48 10.06 -8.83
C PRO A 104 -20.79 9.83 -8.05
N GLY A 105 -20.93 10.49 -6.90
CA GLY A 105 -22.07 10.33 -5.98
C GLY A 105 -21.84 9.33 -4.84
N GLU A 106 -20.70 8.66 -4.77
CA GLU A 106 -20.31 7.75 -3.68
C GLU A 106 -19.27 8.34 -2.72
N GLU A 107 -19.06 9.66 -2.72
CA GLU A 107 -17.97 10.31 -1.98
C GLU A 107 -18.06 10.11 -0.45
N LEU A 108 -19.26 9.81 0.06
CA LEU A 108 -19.51 9.51 1.47
C LEU A 108 -19.57 8.01 1.78
N THR A 109 -19.50 7.15 0.76
CA THR A 109 -19.54 5.69 0.93
C THR A 109 -18.19 5.19 1.39
N VAL A 110 -18.11 4.75 2.65
CA VAL A 110 -16.88 4.20 3.21
C VAL A 110 -16.70 2.74 2.76
N LYS A 111 -15.89 2.54 1.71
CA LYS A 111 -15.42 1.24 1.24
C LYS A 111 -14.09 0.87 1.92
N HIS A 112 -13.98 -0.36 2.38
CA HIS A 112 -12.71 -0.92 2.82
C HIS A 112 -11.78 -1.01 1.60
N VAL A 113 -10.47 -0.95 1.84
CA VAL A 113 -9.48 -1.13 0.78
C VAL A 113 -9.53 -2.56 0.21
N ASN A 114 -9.26 -2.75 -1.09
CA ASN A 114 -9.25 -4.08 -1.72
C ASN A 114 -8.19 -4.98 -1.07
N ILE A 115 -7.03 -4.39 -0.78
CA ILE A 115 -5.91 -4.99 -0.04
C ILE A 115 -5.27 -3.88 0.81
N GLY A 116 -5.15 -4.12 2.11
CA GLY A 116 -4.50 -3.22 3.06
C GLY A 116 -3.23 -3.84 3.64
N LEU A 117 -2.18 -3.04 3.73
CA LEU A 117 -0.92 -3.34 4.40
C LEU A 117 -0.82 -2.45 5.64
N ARG A 118 -0.66 -3.07 6.81
CA ARG A 118 -0.60 -2.38 8.10
C ARG A 118 0.62 -2.83 8.88
N ILE A 119 1.31 -1.91 9.53
CA ILE A 119 2.30 -2.23 10.56
C ILE A 119 1.60 -2.20 11.93
N VAL A 120 1.86 -3.23 12.74
CA VAL A 120 1.37 -3.39 14.11
C VAL A 120 2.54 -3.81 15.00
N ASP A 121 2.55 -3.33 16.24
CA ASP A 121 3.61 -3.57 17.21
C ASP A 121 5.00 -3.21 16.64
N GLN A 122 5.08 -2.19 15.78
CA GLN A 122 6.30 -1.66 15.15
C GLN A 122 7.03 -2.57 14.15
N GLU A 123 6.76 -3.88 14.14
CA GLU A 123 7.54 -4.86 13.38
C GLU A 123 6.69 -5.96 12.72
N THR A 124 5.37 -5.85 12.77
CA THR A 124 4.48 -6.88 12.20
C THR A 124 3.69 -6.30 11.03
N LEU A 125 3.97 -6.80 9.82
CA LEU A 125 3.19 -6.53 8.64
C LEU A 125 1.95 -7.41 8.61
N PHE A 126 0.78 -6.80 8.70
CA PHE A 126 -0.51 -7.42 8.44
C PHE A 126 -1.00 -7.15 7.03
N VAL A 127 -1.55 -8.19 6.42
CA VAL A 127 -2.35 -8.09 5.20
C VAL A 127 -3.82 -8.18 5.60
N ALA A 128 -4.60 -7.19 5.20
CA ALA A 128 -6.04 -7.14 5.41
C ALA A 128 -6.79 -7.05 4.08
N VAL A 129 -7.98 -7.63 4.05
CA VAL A 129 -8.89 -7.62 2.89
C VAL A 129 -10.32 -7.37 3.38
N PRO A 130 -11.28 -7.01 2.50
CA PRO A 130 -12.68 -6.83 2.90
C PRO A 130 -13.24 -8.05 3.66
N ALA A 131 -14.03 -7.77 4.72
CA ALA A 131 -14.64 -8.80 5.55
C ALA A 131 -15.80 -9.52 4.86
N THR A 132 -16.46 -8.83 3.92
CA THR A 132 -17.53 -9.38 3.08
C THR A 132 -16.98 -9.82 1.72
N THR A 133 -17.70 -10.73 1.06
CA THR A 133 -17.42 -11.11 -0.32
C THR A 133 -17.73 -9.93 -1.24
N LEU A 134 -16.73 -9.48 -2.00
CA LEU A 134 -16.90 -8.45 -3.03
C LEU A 134 -17.88 -8.94 -4.12
N PRO A 135 -18.56 -8.05 -4.87
CA PRO A 135 -18.44 -6.59 -4.86
C PRO A 135 -19.23 -5.90 -3.73
N ALA A 136 -19.82 -6.66 -2.80
CA ALA A 136 -20.60 -6.07 -1.71
C ALA A 136 -19.78 -5.05 -0.90
N VAL A 137 -20.35 -3.85 -0.74
CA VAL A 137 -19.73 -2.77 0.01
C VAL A 137 -19.62 -3.13 1.49
N THR A 138 -18.44 -2.90 2.05
CA THR A 138 -18.16 -3.00 3.49
C THR A 138 -17.13 -1.96 3.88
N SER A 139 -17.22 -1.41 5.08
CA SER A 139 -16.19 -0.56 5.69
C SER A 139 -15.19 -1.35 6.53
N THR A 140 -15.43 -2.65 6.74
CA THR A 140 -14.63 -3.51 7.61
C THR A 140 -13.78 -4.50 6.84
N GLY A 141 -12.64 -4.86 7.42
CA GLY A 141 -11.71 -5.84 6.88
C GLY A 141 -11.45 -6.99 7.84
N ARG A 142 -10.81 -8.03 7.32
CA ARG A 142 -10.26 -9.17 8.07
C ARG A 142 -8.77 -9.29 7.78
N ILE A 143 -8.01 -9.67 8.80
CA ILE A 143 -6.57 -9.97 8.67
C ILE A 143 -6.43 -11.38 8.10
N VAL A 144 -5.60 -11.52 7.06
CA VAL A 144 -5.41 -12.79 6.33
C VAL A 144 -3.99 -13.30 6.33
N ALA A 145 -3.03 -12.43 6.66
CA ALA A 145 -1.65 -12.82 6.88
C ALA A 145 -0.97 -11.86 7.85
N ALA A 146 0.02 -12.37 8.57
CA ALA A 146 0.90 -11.63 9.45
C ALA A 146 2.34 -12.11 9.29
N ARG A 147 3.29 -11.19 9.13
CA ARG A 147 4.71 -11.48 9.04
C ARG A 147 5.54 -10.42 9.77
N LYS A 148 6.61 -10.87 10.43
CA LYS A 148 7.58 -9.95 11.02
C LYS A 148 8.43 -9.31 9.92
N VAL A 149 8.75 -8.05 10.12
CA VAL A 149 9.66 -7.23 9.31
C VAL A 149 10.65 -6.56 10.26
N GLU A 150 11.86 -6.31 9.78
CA GLU A 150 12.93 -5.77 10.61
C GLU A 150 13.01 -4.25 10.41
N LYS A 151 13.05 -3.48 11.50
CA LYS A 151 13.25 -2.03 11.40
C LYS A 151 14.66 -1.72 10.89
N GLY A 152 14.80 -0.64 10.13
CA GLY A 152 16.08 -0.23 9.54
C GLY A 152 16.54 -1.12 8.38
N LYS A 153 15.72 -2.09 7.94
CA LYS A 153 16.00 -2.94 6.80
C LYS A 153 15.06 -2.63 5.63
N TRP A 154 15.62 -2.63 4.43
CA TRP A 154 14.83 -2.58 3.20
C TRP A 154 14.16 -3.93 2.94
N HIS A 155 12.85 -3.89 2.76
CA HIS A 155 12.00 -4.99 2.37
C HIS A 155 11.29 -4.64 1.06
N ASN A 156 10.97 -5.63 0.24
CA ASN A 156 10.09 -5.45 -0.92
C ASN A 156 8.71 -6.02 -0.63
N VAL A 157 7.65 -5.26 -0.89
CA VAL A 157 6.29 -5.79 -0.93
C VAL A 157 5.76 -5.74 -2.35
N THR A 158 5.19 -6.86 -2.80
CA THR A 158 4.54 -6.97 -4.09
C THR A 158 3.11 -7.47 -3.91
N ILE A 159 2.15 -6.70 -4.42
CA ILE A 159 0.74 -7.05 -4.51
C ILE A 159 0.43 -7.43 -5.95
N ARG A 160 -0.27 -8.54 -6.13
CA ARG A 160 -0.76 -9.00 -7.42
C ARG A 160 -2.22 -9.39 -7.30
N ALA A 161 -3.07 -8.98 -8.22
CA ALA A 161 -4.45 -9.46 -8.26
C ALA A 161 -5.00 -9.48 -9.69
N ASN A 162 -5.90 -10.42 -9.98
CA ASN A 162 -6.86 -10.30 -11.06
C ASN A 162 -8.12 -9.66 -10.50
N LEU A 163 -8.33 -8.38 -10.82
CA LEU A 163 -9.50 -7.61 -10.42
C LEU A 163 -10.74 -8.12 -11.14
N GLN A 164 -11.69 -8.66 -10.39
CA GLN A 164 -12.95 -9.22 -10.89
C GLN A 164 -14.06 -9.01 -9.85
N THR A 165 -15.29 -8.77 -10.31
CA THR A 165 -16.49 -8.71 -9.45
C THR A 165 -17.13 -10.08 -9.24
N ASN A 166 -16.52 -11.15 -9.76
CA ASN A 166 -17.02 -12.53 -9.68
C ASN A 166 -15.91 -13.51 -9.24
N ALA A 167 -16.27 -14.78 -9.07
CA ALA A 167 -15.40 -15.85 -8.57
C ALA A 167 -14.30 -16.31 -9.55
N THR A 168 -13.92 -15.52 -10.54
CA THR A 168 -12.73 -15.75 -11.39
C THR A 168 -11.53 -14.90 -10.95
N GLY A 169 -11.72 -14.02 -9.97
CA GLY A 169 -10.66 -13.22 -9.40
C GLY A 169 -9.73 -14.01 -8.48
N TRP A 170 -8.56 -13.41 -8.25
CA TRP A 170 -7.56 -13.92 -7.31
C TRP A 170 -6.68 -12.76 -6.85
N ARG A 171 -6.07 -12.90 -5.68
CA ARG A 171 -5.18 -11.90 -5.07
C ARG A 171 -4.06 -12.56 -4.28
N GLU A 172 -2.88 -11.96 -4.34
CA GLU A 172 -1.66 -12.46 -3.74
C GLU A 172 -0.84 -11.30 -3.17
N VAL A 173 -0.15 -11.55 -2.06
CA VAL A 173 0.82 -10.62 -1.48
C VAL A 173 2.12 -11.36 -1.22
N TYR A 174 3.22 -10.72 -1.60
CA TYR A 174 4.58 -11.20 -1.44
C TYR A 174 5.39 -10.21 -0.60
N LEU A 175 6.19 -10.73 0.33
CA LEU A 175 7.19 -9.98 1.09
C LEU A 175 8.55 -10.61 0.80
N ASP A 176 9.51 -9.81 0.32
CA ASP A 176 10.85 -10.28 -0.06
C ASP A 176 10.81 -11.52 -0.96
N ARG A 177 9.93 -11.49 -1.97
CA ARG A 177 9.63 -12.59 -2.92
C ARG A 177 8.96 -13.83 -2.31
N MET A 178 8.73 -13.87 -1.01
CA MET A 178 7.98 -14.95 -0.36
C MET A 178 6.49 -14.65 -0.43
N LYS A 179 5.69 -15.59 -0.95
CA LYS A 179 4.21 -15.47 -0.88
C LYS A 179 3.77 -15.55 0.58
N ILE A 180 3.14 -14.50 1.09
CA ILE A 180 2.63 -14.43 2.46
C ILE A 180 1.11 -14.58 2.53
N PHE A 181 0.43 -14.31 1.42
CA PHE A 181 -1.02 -14.46 1.25
C PHE A 181 -1.36 -14.81 -0.20
N GLY A 182 -2.38 -15.64 -0.38
CA GLY A 182 -2.97 -15.96 -1.67
C GLY A 182 -4.40 -16.45 -1.50
N GLU A 183 -5.31 -15.93 -2.32
CA GLU A 183 -6.72 -16.32 -2.35
C GLU A 183 -7.19 -16.34 -3.81
N TYR A 184 -7.90 -17.40 -4.20
CA TYR A 184 -8.26 -17.67 -5.59
C TYR A 184 -9.73 -18.05 -5.69
N ASN A 185 -10.29 -17.87 -6.89
CA ASN A 185 -11.69 -18.10 -7.19
C ASN A 185 -12.63 -17.23 -6.30
N VAL A 186 -12.22 -15.98 -6.10
CA VAL A 186 -12.96 -15.01 -5.28
C VAL A 186 -13.14 -13.69 -6.04
N PRO A 187 -14.24 -12.96 -5.83
CA PRO A 187 -14.33 -11.56 -6.23
C PRO A 187 -13.27 -10.71 -5.50
N THR A 188 -12.64 -9.80 -6.22
CA THR A 188 -11.49 -8.97 -5.78
C THR A 188 -11.67 -7.47 -6.04
N ALA A 189 -12.73 -7.07 -6.73
CA ALA A 189 -13.04 -5.68 -7.07
C ALA A 189 -14.46 -5.26 -6.62
N TYR A 190 -14.62 -3.99 -6.28
CA TYR A 190 -15.93 -3.34 -6.17
C TYR A 190 -16.50 -3.05 -7.57
N GLU A 191 -17.80 -2.81 -7.66
CA GLU A 191 -18.46 -2.35 -8.88
C GLU A 191 -18.26 -0.83 -9.06
N ASP A 192 -17.01 -0.44 -9.35
CA ASP A 192 -16.61 0.94 -9.61
C ASP A 192 -16.26 1.13 -11.10
N ALA A 193 -16.42 2.33 -11.66
CA ALA A 193 -16.01 2.63 -13.03
C ALA A 193 -14.49 2.63 -13.20
N THR A 194 -13.75 2.99 -12.14
CA THR A 194 -12.28 3.03 -12.13
C THR A 194 -11.75 2.06 -11.09
N GLY A 195 -10.63 1.39 -11.40
CA GLY A 195 -10.04 0.42 -10.49
C GLY A 195 -9.43 1.08 -9.26
N PRO A 196 -8.90 0.26 -8.34
CA PRO A 196 -8.24 0.78 -7.17
C PRO A 196 -6.94 1.48 -7.56
N TYR A 197 -6.49 2.37 -6.70
CA TYR A 197 -5.19 3.02 -6.80
C TYR A 197 -4.37 2.72 -5.55
N PHE A 198 -3.05 2.72 -5.70
CA PHE A 198 -2.18 2.37 -4.60
C PHE A 198 -1.75 3.61 -3.83
N LYS A 199 -1.89 3.58 -2.51
CA LYS A 199 -1.28 4.56 -1.59
C LYS A 199 -0.23 3.89 -0.73
N VAL A 200 0.84 4.61 -0.41
CA VAL A 200 1.89 4.18 0.51
C VAL A 200 2.21 5.28 1.49
N GLY A 201 2.49 4.94 2.74
CA GLY A 201 2.79 5.88 3.80
C GLY A 201 2.08 5.56 5.11
N PRO A 202 2.56 6.13 6.23
CA PRO A 202 1.92 5.97 7.51
C PRO A 202 0.58 6.69 7.54
N ARG A 203 -0.43 5.96 8.00
CA ARG A 203 -1.74 6.49 8.37
C ARG A 203 -2.19 5.84 9.66
N THR A 204 -2.32 6.63 10.72
CA THR A 204 -2.68 6.17 12.06
C THR A 204 -3.97 6.85 12.50
N LEU A 205 -4.85 6.13 13.23
CA LEU A 205 -6.11 6.67 13.75
C LEU A 205 -6.02 7.16 15.20
N THR A 206 -4.93 6.85 15.88
CA THR A 206 -4.66 7.19 17.28
C THR A 206 -3.34 7.94 17.37
N GLN A 207 -3.29 8.97 18.20
CA GLN A 207 -2.09 9.79 18.42
C GLN A 207 -1.32 9.30 19.65
N ASP A 208 -0.67 8.14 19.52
CA ASP A 208 0.06 7.43 20.60
C ASP A 208 1.58 7.39 20.35
N TYR A 209 2.09 8.31 19.54
CA TYR A 209 3.45 8.28 19.03
C TYR A 209 4.10 9.65 19.06
N ASP A 210 5.42 9.69 19.25
CA ASP A 210 6.21 10.89 19.01
C ASP A 210 6.48 11.04 17.52
N MET A 211 6.77 9.91 16.86
CA MET A 211 7.04 9.87 15.43
C MET A 211 6.74 8.51 14.83
N VAL A 212 6.21 8.55 13.61
CA VAL A 212 5.99 7.40 12.74
C VAL A 212 6.62 7.74 11.40
N ARG A 213 7.73 7.08 11.07
CA ARG A 213 8.50 7.35 9.85
C ARG A 213 8.79 6.09 9.07
N MET A 214 8.50 6.12 7.78
CA MET A 214 8.98 5.09 6.86
C MET A 214 9.69 5.72 5.68
N TRP A 215 10.44 4.85 5.00
CA TRP A 215 11.15 5.16 3.79
C TRP A 215 10.61 4.26 2.68
N VAL A 216 10.42 4.81 1.49
CA VAL A 216 9.95 4.06 0.32
C VAL A 216 10.73 4.46 -0.92
N ARG A 217 10.88 3.52 -1.85
CA ARG A 217 11.51 3.76 -3.16
C ARG A 217 11.08 2.69 -4.17
N ASN A 218 11.47 2.89 -5.42
CA ASN A 218 11.30 1.91 -6.51
C ASN A 218 9.84 1.44 -6.68
N ALA A 219 8.87 2.35 -6.50
CA ALA A 219 7.46 2.02 -6.66
C ALA A 219 7.12 1.83 -8.14
N ARG A 220 6.44 0.73 -8.47
CA ARG A 220 6.11 0.36 -9.85
C ARG A 220 4.73 -0.28 -9.92
N GLN A 221 4.04 -0.06 -11.04
CA GLN A 221 2.70 -0.60 -11.31
C GLN A 221 2.61 -1.18 -12.72
N TRP A 222 1.98 -2.36 -12.85
CA TRP A 222 1.81 -3.06 -14.13
C TRP A 222 0.39 -3.58 -14.32
N THR A 223 0.02 -3.83 -15.58
CA THR A 223 -1.20 -4.56 -15.94
C THR A 223 -0.95 -5.67 -16.97
N GLY A 224 -1.84 -6.66 -16.93
CA GLY A 224 -1.79 -7.86 -17.76
C GLY A 224 -0.93 -8.96 -17.16
N ASN A 225 -0.66 -9.98 -17.97
CA ASN A 225 0.04 -11.20 -17.59
C ASN A 225 1.56 -10.96 -17.50
N GLU A 226 2.00 -10.24 -16.46
CA GLU A 226 3.42 -10.04 -16.18
C GLU A 226 4.06 -11.22 -15.48
N SER A 227 5.39 -11.28 -15.56
CA SER A 227 6.17 -12.36 -14.94
C SER A 227 6.74 -11.95 -13.59
N PHE A 228 6.88 -12.92 -12.68
CA PHE A 228 7.53 -12.69 -11.38
C PHE A 228 8.95 -12.11 -11.51
N PRO A 229 9.83 -12.61 -12.41
CA PRO A 229 11.15 -11.99 -12.59
C PRO A 229 11.11 -10.54 -13.06
N ALA A 230 10.13 -10.17 -13.88
CA ALA A 230 9.99 -8.78 -14.34
C ALA A 230 9.60 -7.84 -13.19
N VAL A 231 8.72 -8.29 -12.29
CA VAL A 231 8.19 -7.46 -11.19
C VAL A 231 9.08 -7.47 -9.96
N MET A 232 9.59 -8.65 -9.57
CA MET A 232 10.35 -8.85 -8.32
C MET A 232 11.86 -9.08 -8.54
N GLY A 233 12.33 -8.97 -9.79
CA GLY A 233 13.73 -9.24 -10.18
C GLY A 233 14.06 -10.73 -10.33
N GLU A 234 13.34 -11.61 -9.63
CA GLU A 234 13.53 -13.06 -9.65
C GLU A 234 12.19 -13.80 -9.40
N VAL A 235 12.21 -15.12 -9.54
CA VAL A 235 11.06 -15.97 -9.20
C VAL A 235 10.76 -15.97 -7.68
N PRO A 236 9.51 -16.27 -7.27
CA PRO A 236 9.15 -16.32 -5.86
C PRO A 236 9.95 -17.38 -5.10
N VAL A 237 10.24 -17.08 -3.83
CA VAL A 237 10.89 -18.01 -2.92
C VAL A 237 9.82 -18.81 -2.18
N SER A 238 10.03 -20.11 -2.03
CA SER A 238 9.13 -20.95 -1.23
C SER A 238 9.16 -20.51 0.23
N PRO A 239 8.02 -20.50 0.94
CA PRO A 239 8.02 -20.25 2.38
C PRO A 239 8.96 -21.25 3.06
N LEU A 240 9.81 -20.76 3.98
CA LEU A 240 10.60 -21.65 4.83
C LEU A 240 9.63 -22.58 5.55
N LYS A 241 9.70 -23.89 5.25
CA LYS A 241 8.98 -24.90 6.03
C LYS A 241 9.62 -24.88 7.42
N MET A 242 8.96 -24.24 8.38
CA MET A 242 9.23 -24.55 9.78
C MET A 242 8.83 -26.01 9.98
N LEU A 243 9.81 -26.87 10.23
CA LEU A 243 9.57 -28.17 10.86
C LEU A 243 8.79 -27.88 12.15
N GLN A 244 7.50 -28.23 12.16
CA GLN A 244 6.72 -28.26 13.39
C GLN A 244 7.43 -29.25 14.32
N LYS A 245 7.91 -28.75 15.47
CA LYS A 245 8.28 -29.59 16.61
C LYS A 245 7.05 -29.78 17.48
#